data_AF-A0A3D1AFR6-F1
#
_entry.id   AF-A0A3D1AFR6-F1
#
_cell.length_a   1.000
_cell.length_b   1.000
_cell.length_c   1.000
_cell.angle_alpha   90.00
_cell.angle_beta   90.00
_cell.angle_gamma   90.00
#
_symmetry.space_group_name_H-M   'P 1'
#
loop_
_entity.id
_entity.type
_entity.pdbx_description
1 polymer ?
#
loop_
_entity_poly.entity_id
_entity_poly.type
_entity_poly.pdbx_seq_one_letter_code
_entity_poly.pdbx_strand_id
1 'polypeptide(L)'
;MDMIKQAAKYGVVGAGNTILSLVIIWVMTKKLGCTEAFSNFTGYFIGLINSFFLNRKWTFNSTGNVFGSAVKFFLVFAVCYLLQLGVLLLLNRYCPQNPPLYSLFEPMLKIFKIDTLFYIQLLSMVVYTAVNFLINKYYTFKK
;
A
#
# COMPACT_ATOMS: atom_id res chain seq x y z
N MET A 1 8.47 14.26 16.74
CA MET A 1 8.68 14.31 15.29
C MET A 1 7.38 14.76 14.66
N ASP A 2 7.43 15.76 13.80
CA ASP A 2 6.24 16.37 13.20
C ASP A 2 5.49 15.35 12.36
N MET A 3 4.15 15.44 12.35
CA MET A 3 3.29 14.51 11.62
C MET A 3 3.66 14.39 10.13
N ILE A 4 3.99 15.52 9.51
CA ILE A 4 4.36 15.60 8.09
C ILE A 4 5.64 14.80 7.82
N LYS A 5 6.64 14.90 8.70
CA LYS A 5 7.89 14.11 8.57
C LYS A 5 7.63 12.62 8.69
N GLN A 6 6.73 12.20 9.58
CA GLN A 6 6.34 10.79 9.71
C GLN A 6 5.59 10.30 8.46
N ALA A 7 4.66 11.10 7.93
CA ALA A 7 3.93 10.75 6.71
C ALA A 7 4.88 10.61 5.50
N ALA A 8 5.85 11.53 5.36
CA ALA A 8 6.87 11.44 4.33
C ALA A 8 7.71 10.17 4.44
N LYS A 9 8.22 9.85 5.65
CA LYS A 9 8.93 8.59 5.91
C LYS A 9 8.08 7.37 5.59
N TYR A 10 6.82 7.37 6.00
CA TYR A 10 5.87 6.28 5.72
C TYR A 10 5.69 6.08 4.21
N GLY A 11 5.55 7.16 3.45
CA GLY A 11 5.49 7.13 1.98
C GLY A 11 6.77 6.56 1.35
N VAL A 12 7.95 6.97 1.84
CA VAL A 12 9.25 6.44 1.39
C VAL A 12 9.37 4.93 1.68
N VAL A 13 8.97 4.49 2.87
CA VAL A 13 8.94 3.05 3.20
C VAL A 13 8.00 2.31 2.25
N GLY A 14 6.82 2.86 1.97
CA GLY A 14 5.86 2.29 1.02
C GLY A 14 6.45 2.13 -0.39
N ALA A 15 7.04 3.19 -0.95
CA ALA A 15 7.68 3.15 -2.26
C ALA A 15 8.84 2.15 -2.31
N GLY A 16 9.68 2.12 -1.27
CA GLY A 16 10.77 1.15 -1.14
C GLY A 16 10.28 -0.30 -1.09
N ASN A 17 9.18 -0.57 -0.39
CA ASN A 17 8.58 -1.90 -0.33
C ASN A 17 8.04 -2.35 -1.69
N THR A 18 7.45 -1.45 -2.47
CA THR A 18 7.00 -1.77 -3.82
C THR A 18 8.17 -2.22 -4.69
N ILE A 19 9.29 -1.47 -4.66
CA ILE A 19 10.51 -1.83 -5.40
C ILE A 19 11.03 -3.19 -4.91
N LEU A 20 11.11 -3.40 -3.59
CA LEU A 20 11.57 -4.66 -3.00
C LEU A 20 10.72 -5.85 -3.46
N SER A 21 9.38 -5.73 -3.38
CA SER A 21 8.47 -6.78 -3.82
C SER A 21 8.64 -7.10 -5.30
N LEU A 22 8.76 -6.08 -6.16
CA LEU A 22 8.97 -6.28 -7.60
C LEU A 22 10.30 -7.00 -7.88
N VAL A 23 11.38 -6.64 -7.18
CA VAL A 23 12.67 -7.31 -7.30
C VAL A 23 12.55 -8.78 -6.89
N ILE A 24 11.89 -9.08 -5.77
CA ILE A 24 11.71 -10.46 -5.28
C ILE A 24 10.89 -11.27 -6.29
N ILE A 25 9.76 -10.73 -6.75
CA ILE A 25 8.90 -11.40 -7.74
C ILE A 25 9.68 -11.68 -9.02
N TRP A 26 10.44 -10.70 -9.51
CA TRP A 26 11.27 -10.87 -10.70
C TRP A 26 12.35 -11.94 -10.52
N VAL A 27 13.06 -11.95 -9.37
CA VAL A 27 14.07 -12.98 -9.09
C VAL A 27 13.43 -14.36 -9.02
N MET A 28 12.31 -14.51 -8.31
CA MET A 28 11.65 -15.81 -8.15
C MET A 28 11.10 -16.34 -9.48
N THR A 29 10.48 -15.49 -10.29
CA THR A 29 9.95 -15.90 -11.60
C THR A 29 11.04 -16.13 -12.64
N LYS A 30 12.03 -15.23 -12.76
CA LYS A 30 13.03 -15.27 -13.85
C LYS A 30 14.29 -16.06 -13.52
N LYS A 31 14.73 -16.10 -12.27
CA LYS A 31 15.95 -16.84 -11.88
C LYS A 31 15.66 -18.20 -11.27
N LEU A 32 14.59 -18.32 -10.50
CA LEU A 32 14.27 -19.56 -9.79
C LEU A 32 13.20 -20.41 -10.49
N GLY A 33 12.54 -19.87 -11.53
CA GLY A 33 11.48 -20.58 -12.26
C GLY A 33 10.25 -20.90 -11.41
N CYS A 34 10.06 -20.20 -10.28
CA CYS A 34 8.89 -20.39 -9.44
C CYS A 34 7.63 -19.91 -10.15
N THR A 35 6.48 -20.46 -9.76
CA THR A 35 5.18 -20.01 -10.27
C THR A 35 4.93 -18.53 -9.92
N GLU A 36 4.19 -17.83 -10.77
CA GLU A 36 3.87 -16.41 -10.55
C GLU A 36 3.08 -16.20 -9.26
N ALA A 37 2.14 -17.11 -8.95
CA ALA A 37 1.34 -17.02 -7.74
C ALA A 37 2.21 -17.10 -6.47
N PHE A 38 3.12 -18.09 -6.41
CA PHE A 38 4.03 -18.24 -5.27
C PHE A 38 5.01 -17.07 -5.16
N SER A 39 5.56 -16.62 -6.29
CA SER A 39 6.47 -15.48 -6.35
C SER A 39 5.82 -14.19 -5.85
N ASN A 40 4.58 -13.92 -6.28
CA ASN A 40 3.79 -12.78 -5.80
C ASN A 40 3.55 -12.86 -4.30
N PHE A 41 3.07 -14.01 -3.81
CA PHE A 41 2.83 -14.21 -2.39
C PHE A 41 4.09 -13.92 -1.55
N THR A 42 5.22 -14.52 -1.92
CA THR A 42 6.49 -14.33 -1.21
C THR A 42 6.99 -12.89 -1.28
N GLY A 43 6.90 -12.24 -2.44
CA GLY A 43 7.27 -10.83 -2.62
C GLY A 43 6.48 -9.91 -1.70
N TYR A 44 5.15 -10.02 -1.71
CA TYR A 44 4.30 -9.24 -0.82
C TYR A 44 4.53 -9.55 0.66
N PHE A 45 4.74 -10.82 1.02
CA PHE A 45 4.99 -11.23 2.39
C PHE A 45 6.29 -10.64 2.95
N ILE A 46 7.39 -10.74 2.19
CA ILE A 46 8.68 -10.15 2.57
C ILE A 46 8.58 -8.62 2.63
N GLY A 47 7.92 -7.99 1.64
CA GLY A 47 7.67 -6.56 1.64
C GLY A 47 6.88 -6.09 2.87
N LEU A 48 5.89 -6.88 3.31
CA LEU A 48 5.08 -6.57 4.49
C LEU A 48 5.88 -6.67 5.79
N ILE A 49 6.75 -7.67 5.92
CA ILE A 49 7.69 -7.80 7.05
C ILE A 49 8.66 -6.62 7.08
N ASN A 50 9.23 -6.26 5.93
CA ASN A 50 10.14 -5.12 5.82
C ASN A 50 9.44 -3.80 6.22
N SER A 51 8.19 -3.62 5.77
CA SER A 51 7.34 -2.50 6.15
C SER A 51 7.18 -2.38 7.66
N PHE A 52 6.91 -3.49 8.35
CA PHE A 52 6.74 -3.50 9.80
C PHE A 52 8.01 -3.01 10.51
N PHE A 53 9.17 -3.58 10.17
CA PHE A 53 10.43 -3.23 10.85
C PHE A 53 10.86 -1.79 10.57
N LEU A 54 10.79 -1.34 9.31
CA LEU A 54 11.14 0.03 8.94
C LEU A 54 10.19 1.04 9.58
N ASN A 55 8.88 0.80 9.55
CA ASN A 55 7.94 1.70 10.18
C ASN A 55 8.10 1.76 11.70
N ARG A 56 8.33 0.61 12.35
CA ARG A 56 8.58 0.57 13.80
C ARG A 56 9.84 1.32 14.19
N LYS A 57 10.97 1.05 13.51
CA LYS A 57 12.30 1.56 13.90
C LYS A 57 12.56 2.99 13.40
N TRP A 58 12.17 3.31 12.16
CA TRP A 58 12.54 4.57 11.51
C TRP A 58 11.41 5.60 11.43
N THR A 59 10.19 5.17 11.08
CA THR A 59 9.04 6.08 10.91
C THR A 59 8.48 6.53 12.25
N PHE A 60 8.15 5.57 13.13
CA PHE A 60 7.46 5.83 14.39
C PHE A 60 8.38 5.76 15.62
N ASN A 61 9.54 5.08 15.49
CA ASN A 61 10.51 4.88 16.57
C ASN A 61 9.85 4.37 17.86
N SER A 62 9.07 3.29 17.73
CA SER A 62 8.32 2.68 18.83
C SER A 62 9.16 1.64 19.57
N THR A 63 9.16 1.73 20.90
CA THR A 63 9.94 0.88 21.83
C THR A 63 9.10 -0.22 22.47
N GLY A 64 7.80 -0.30 22.18
CA GLY A 64 6.89 -1.32 22.75
C GLY A 64 7.20 -2.75 22.29
N ASN A 65 6.49 -3.74 22.84
CA ASN A 65 6.68 -5.16 22.51
C ASN A 65 6.56 -5.42 21.00
N VAL A 66 7.59 -6.04 20.41
CA VAL A 66 7.66 -6.34 18.97
C VAL A 66 6.49 -7.21 18.52
N PHE A 67 6.18 -8.29 19.25
CA PHE A 67 5.12 -9.21 18.85
C PHE A 67 3.74 -8.55 18.92
N GLY A 68 3.47 -7.81 20.01
CA GLY A 68 2.22 -7.05 20.16
C GLY A 68 2.04 -5.99 19.07
N SER A 69 3.11 -5.26 18.70
CA SER A 69 3.07 -4.32 17.58
C SER A 69 2.89 -5.02 16.23
N ALA A 70 3.48 -6.20 16.04
CA ALA A 70 3.32 -6.97 14.81
C ALA A 70 1.86 -7.40 14.61
N VAL A 71 1.24 -8.01 15.63
CA VAL A 71 -0.17 -8.41 15.58
C VAL A 71 -1.08 -7.23 15.27
N LYS A 72 -0.90 -6.10 15.96
CA LYS A 72 -1.65 -4.87 15.67
C LYS A 72 -1.42 -4.39 14.23
N PHE A 73 -0.17 -4.40 13.75
CA PHE A 73 0.16 -3.97 12.40
C PHE A 73 -0.53 -4.83 11.33
N PHE A 74 -0.51 -6.16 11.47
CA PHE A 74 -1.18 -7.06 10.54
C PHE A 74 -2.71 -6.92 10.58
N LEU A 75 -3.29 -6.74 11.77
CA LEU A 75 -4.73 -6.47 11.90
C LEU A 75 -5.12 -5.16 11.22
N VAL A 76 -4.36 -4.09 11.45
CA VAL A 76 -4.58 -2.78 10.81
C VAL A 76 -4.41 -2.88 9.30
N PHE A 77 -3.38 -3.58 8.83
CA PHE A 77 -3.18 -3.85 7.40
C PHE A 77 -4.39 -4.54 6.77
N ALA A 78 -4.90 -5.61 7.41
CA ALA A 78 -6.06 -6.36 6.92
C ALA A 78 -7.34 -5.50 6.90
N VAL A 79 -7.61 -4.75 7.98
CA VAL A 79 -8.77 -3.85 8.06
C VAL A 79 -8.67 -2.76 7.00
N CYS A 80 -7.50 -2.14 6.84
CA CYS A 80 -7.31 -1.12 5.81
C CYS A 80 -7.46 -1.72 4.40
N TYR A 81 -6.98 -2.95 4.16
CA TYR A 81 -7.13 -3.61 2.87
C TYR A 81 -8.61 -3.86 2.52
N LEU A 82 -9.42 -4.29 3.49
CA LEU A 82 -10.87 -4.42 3.32
C LEU A 82 -11.54 -3.06 3.08
N LEU A 83 -11.10 -2.02 3.79
CA LEU A 83 -11.56 -0.64 3.56
C LEU A 83 -11.23 -0.18 2.13
N GLN A 84 -10.01 -0.45 1.65
CA GLN A 84 -9.61 -0.14 0.28
C GLN A 84 -10.52 -0.82 -0.73
N LEU A 85 -10.83 -2.11 -0.51
CA LEU A 85 -11.72 -2.87 -1.37
C LEU A 85 -13.14 -2.29 -1.34
N GLY A 86 -13.65 -1.93 -0.17
CA GLY A 86 -14.95 -1.26 -0.03
C GLY A 86 -15.01 0.07 -0.78
N VAL A 87 -13.97 0.91 -0.64
CA VAL A 87 -13.87 2.19 -1.36
C VAL A 87 -13.79 1.95 -2.86
N LEU A 88 -13.02 0.96 -3.32
CA LEU A 88 -12.94 0.59 -4.73
C LEU A 88 -14.30 0.21 -5.29
N LEU A 89 -15.04 -0.66 -4.60
CA LEU A 89 -16.36 -1.12 -5.04
C LEU A 89 -17.39 0.01 -5.04
N LEU A 90 -17.36 0.88 -4.03
CA LEU A 90 -18.23 2.06 -3.96
C LEU A 90 -17.91 3.04 -5.09
N LEU A 91 -16.65 3.38 -5.29
CA LEU A 91 -16.23 4.27 -6.37
C LEU A 91 -16.57 3.68 -7.74
N ASN A 92 -16.36 2.38 -7.96
CA ASN A 92 -16.73 1.73 -9.22
C ASN A 92 -18.26 1.77 -9.46
N ARG A 93 -19.07 1.70 -8.40
CA ARG A 93 -20.54 1.77 -8.51
C ARG A 93 -21.07 3.18 -8.76
N TYR A 94 -20.48 4.19 -8.13
CA TYR A 94 -21.01 5.56 -8.13
C TYR A 94 -20.28 6.52 -9.07
N CYS A 95 -19.03 6.22 -9.45
CA CYS A 95 -18.30 7.05 -10.39
C CYS A 95 -18.78 6.71 -11.81
N PRO A 96 -19.20 7.72 -12.61
CA PRO A 96 -19.51 7.51 -14.02
C PRO A 96 -18.30 6.87 -14.71
N GLN A 97 -18.53 6.00 -15.71
CA GLN A 97 -17.44 5.39 -16.47
C GLN A 97 -16.53 6.44 -17.16
N ASN A 98 -17.04 7.67 -17.33
CA ASN A 98 -16.33 8.86 -17.81
C ASN A 98 -16.51 10.03 -16.84
N PRO A 99 -15.74 10.15 -15.76
CA PRO A 99 -15.80 11.33 -14.90
C PRO A 99 -15.27 12.58 -15.66
N PRO A 100 -15.76 13.81 -15.38
CA PRO A 100 -15.33 15.02 -16.09
C PRO A 100 -13.82 15.29 -16.03
N LEU A 101 -13.17 14.81 -14.96
CA LEU A 101 -11.72 14.91 -14.81
C LEU A 101 -10.99 13.93 -15.74
N TYR A 102 -11.56 12.76 -16.03
CA TYR A 102 -10.99 11.79 -16.98
C TYR A 102 -11.02 12.32 -18.41
N SER A 103 -12.08 13.03 -18.82
CA SER A 103 -12.15 13.62 -20.16
C SER A 103 -11.08 14.68 -20.43
N LEU A 104 -10.53 15.32 -19.39
CA LEU A 104 -9.42 16.28 -19.53
C LEU A 104 -8.08 15.60 -19.84
N PHE A 105 -7.89 14.36 -19.38
CA PHE A 105 -6.64 13.61 -19.54
C PHE A 105 -6.78 12.41 -20.51
N GLU A 106 -8.00 12.13 -21.00
CA GLU A 106 -8.37 11.07 -21.94
C GLU A 106 -7.36 10.82 -23.08
N PRO A 107 -6.93 11.86 -23.85
CA PRO A 107 -6.00 11.64 -24.95
C PRO A 107 -4.60 11.19 -24.48
N MET A 108 -4.14 11.66 -23.32
CA MET A 108 -2.89 11.20 -22.71
C MET A 108 -3.04 9.79 -22.12
N LEU A 109 -4.15 9.50 -21.46
CA LEU A 109 -4.40 8.24 -20.76
C LEU A 109 -4.61 7.06 -21.72
N LYS A 110 -5.22 7.29 -22.88
CA LYS A 110 -5.35 6.29 -23.95
C LYS A 110 -4.00 5.86 -24.51
N ILE A 111 -3.02 6.77 -24.61
CA ILE A 111 -1.65 6.45 -25.04
C ILE A 111 -1.01 5.41 -24.09
N PHE A 112 -1.29 5.52 -22.78
CA PHE A 112 -0.78 4.60 -21.76
C PHE A 112 -1.71 3.42 -21.44
N LYS A 113 -2.85 3.28 -22.14
CA LYS A 113 -3.89 2.25 -21.86
C LYS A 113 -4.35 2.25 -20.40
N ILE A 114 -4.53 3.44 -19.82
CA ILE A 114 -4.96 3.58 -18.42
C ILE A 114 -6.49 3.64 -18.37
N ASP A 115 -7.11 2.54 -17.92
CA ASP A 115 -8.57 2.45 -17.77
C ASP A 115 -9.09 3.22 -16.54
N THR A 116 -10.38 3.59 -16.55
CA THR A 116 -11.07 4.23 -15.41
C THR A 116 -10.89 3.44 -14.10
N LEU A 117 -10.80 2.11 -14.19
CA LEU A 117 -10.56 1.24 -13.05
C LEU A 117 -9.19 1.50 -12.38
N PHE A 118 -8.17 1.85 -13.15
CA PHE A 118 -6.85 2.20 -12.60
C PHE A 118 -6.90 3.49 -11.78
N TYR A 119 -7.66 4.49 -12.24
CA TYR A 119 -7.86 5.73 -11.48
C TYR A 119 -8.58 5.48 -10.16
N ILE A 120 -9.64 4.68 -10.19
CA ILE A 120 -10.41 4.29 -8.99
C ILE A 120 -9.50 3.50 -8.03
N GLN A 121 -8.67 2.60 -8.55
CA GLN A 121 -7.68 1.86 -7.78
C GLN A 121 -6.68 2.80 -7.09
N LEU A 122 -6.14 3.80 -7.80
CA LEU A 122 -5.23 4.79 -7.23
C LEU A 122 -5.90 5.60 -6.13
N LEU A 123 -7.13 6.06 -6.35
CA LEU A 123 -7.86 6.83 -5.35
C LEU A 123 -8.12 5.99 -4.07
N SER A 124 -8.53 4.73 -4.24
CA SER A 124 -8.68 3.80 -3.12
C SER A 124 -7.36 3.57 -2.37
N MET A 125 -6.23 3.49 -3.09
CA MET A 125 -4.89 3.36 -2.49
C MET A 125 -4.49 4.59 -1.67
N VAL A 126 -4.89 5.80 -2.08
CA VAL A 126 -4.65 7.03 -1.29
C VAL A 126 -5.40 6.97 0.03
N VAL A 127 -6.69 6.60 0.00
CA VAL A 127 -7.51 6.44 1.21
C VAL A 127 -6.92 5.36 2.13
N TYR A 128 -6.57 4.21 1.57
CA TYR A 128 -5.87 3.14 2.29
C TYR A 128 -4.62 3.66 3.00
N THR A 129 -3.74 4.36 2.27
CA THR A 129 -2.45 4.79 2.79
C THR A 129 -2.61 5.80 3.91
N ALA A 130 -3.53 6.77 3.75
CA ALA A 130 -3.82 7.77 4.76
C ALA A 130 -4.37 7.15 6.05
N VAL A 131 -5.39 6.30 5.93
CA VAL A 131 -6.02 5.64 7.08
C VAL A 131 -5.02 4.71 7.78
N ASN A 132 -4.28 3.90 7.01
CA ASN A 132 -3.27 2.98 7.54
C ASN A 132 -2.16 3.73 8.29
N PHE A 133 -1.69 4.86 7.76
CA PHE A 133 -0.75 5.74 8.46
C PHE A 133 -1.32 6.24 9.79
N LEU A 134 -2.54 6.77 9.80
CA LEU A 134 -3.17 7.34 11.00
C LEU A 134 -3.37 6.28 12.09
N ILE A 135 -3.90 5.11 11.74
CA ILE A 135 -4.11 4.03 12.71
C ILE A 135 -2.77 3.52 13.22
N ASN A 136 -1.77 3.31 12.35
CA ASN A 136 -0.46 2.87 12.80
C ASN A 136 0.23 3.86 13.73
N LYS A 137 0.06 5.17 13.46
CA LYS A 137 0.59 6.24 14.29
C LYS A 137 -0.01 6.26 15.70
N TYR A 138 -1.34 6.17 15.80
CA TYR A 138 -2.04 6.39 17.06
C TYR A 138 -2.30 5.10 17.87
N TYR A 139 -2.35 3.95 17.19
CA TYR A 139 -2.69 2.66 17.80
C TYR A 139 -1.55 1.64 17.79
N THR A 140 -0.98 1.34 16.61
CA THR A 140 0.00 0.24 16.45
C THR A 140 1.35 0.55 17.08
N PHE A 141 1.90 1.72 16.76
CA PHE A 141 3.24 2.15 17.15
C PHE A 141 3.20 3.30 18.15
N LYS A 142 2.14 3.34 18.98
CA LYS A 142 2.10 4.22 20.15
C LYS A 142 3.37 3.97 20.97
N LYS A 143 4.04 5.05 21.37
CA LYS A 143 5.22 4.98 22.23
C LYS A 143 4.87 4.33 23.55
#